data_AF-A0A841L1F8-F1
#
_entry.id   AF-A0A841L1F8-F1
#
_cell.length_a   1.000
_cell.length_b   1.000
_cell.length_c   1.000
_cell.angle_alpha   90.00
_cell.angle_beta   90.00
_cell.angle_gamma   90.00
#
_symmetry.space_group_name_H-M   'P 1'
#
loop_
_entity.id
_entity.type
_entity.pdbx_description
1 polymer ?
#
loop_
_entity_poly.entity_id
_entity_poly.type
_entity_poly.pdbx_seq_one_letter_code
_entity_poly.pdbx_strand_id
1 'polypeptide(L)' 'MIKIGHPAPTFSVPSTKGEISLSDYKGKWVLLFFYPLDFTPV' A
#
# COMPACT_ATOMS: atom_id res chain seq x y z
N MET A 1 -14.47 -4.79 -3.20
CA MET A 1 -13.79 -5.83 -4.02
C MET A 1 -12.86 -5.13 -4.98
N ILE A 2 -11.58 -5.49 -5.00
CA ILE A 2 -10.59 -4.90 -5.92
C ILE A 2 -10.74 -5.56 -7.29
N LYS A 3 -10.74 -4.76 -8.35
CA LYS A 3 -10.89 -5.21 -9.73
C LYS A 3 -9.85 -4.54 -10.62
N ILE A 4 -9.34 -5.28 -11.60
CA ILE A 4 -8.41 -4.76 -12.60
C ILE A 4 -9.06 -3.58 -13.35
N GLY A 5 -8.27 -2.55 -13.64
CA GLY A 5 -8.71 -1.34 -14.34
C GLY A 5 -9.52 -0.35 -13.50
N HIS A 6 -9.91 -0.69 -12.28
CA HIS A 6 -10.56 0.25 -11.36
C HIS A 6 -9.52 1.02 -10.55
N PRO A 7 -9.82 2.26 -10.13
CA PRO A 7 -8.98 2.97 -9.17
C PRO A 7 -8.75 2.12 -7.91
N ALA A 8 -7.52 2.13 -7.41
CA ALA A 8 -7.21 1.52 -6.12
C ALA A 8 -8.00 2.23 -4.99
N PRO A 9 -8.49 1.51 -3.98
CA PRO A 9 -9.17 2.12 -2.85
C PRO A 9 -8.27 3.13 -2.14
N THR A 10 -8.84 4.27 -1.75
CA THR A 10 -8.14 5.25 -0.90
C THR A 10 -7.86 4.66 0.47
N PHE A 11 -6.66 4.88 1.01
CA PHE A 11 -6.30 4.53 2.38
C PHE A 11 -5.33 5.55 2.95
N SER A 12 -5.34 5.63 4.28
CA SER A 12 -4.33 6.29 5.11
C SER A 12 -3.97 5.31 6.23
N VAL A 13 -2.68 5.03 6.40
CA VAL A 13 -2.19 4.02 7.34
C VAL A 13 -0.92 4.49 8.05
N PRO A 14 -0.69 4.05 9.30
CA PRO A 14 0.61 4.24 9.94
C PRO A 14 1.68 3.43 9.21
N SER A 15 2.89 3.98 9.13
CA SER A 15 4.07 3.33 8.57
C SER A 15 5.31 3.61 9.42
N THR A 16 6.42 2.98 9.08
CA THR A 16 7.74 3.26 9.70
C THR A 16 8.26 4.68 9.43
N LYS A 17 7.59 5.45 8.57
CA LYS A 17 7.92 6.85 8.24
C LYS A 17 6.84 7.84 8.71
N GLY A 18 5.95 7.41 9.60
CA GLY A 18 4.76 8.17 10.00
C GLY A 18 3.53 7.79 9.17
N GLU A 19 2.47 8.58 9.27
CA GLU A 19 1.23 8.34 8.54
C GLU A 19 1.41 8.58 7.03
N ILE A 20 0.94 7.65 6.21
CA ILE A 20 1.01 7.73 4.75
C ILE A 20 -0.35 7.51 4.13
N SER A 21 -0.63 8.18 3.02
CA SER A 21 -1.85 8.02 2.23
C SER A 21 -1.53 7.65 0.78
N LEU A 22 -2.44 6.92 0.12
CA LEU A 22 -2.27 6.58 -1.30
C LEU A 22 -2.11 7.84 -2.18
N SER A 23 -2.76 8.95 -1.80
CA SER A 23 -2.70 10.24 -2.49
C SER A 23 -1.29 10.85 -2.53
N ASP A 24 -0.44 10.52 -1.57
CA ASP A 24 0.92 11.09 -1.44
C ASP A 24 1.82 10.64 -2.58
N TYR A 25 1.44 9.56 -3.28
CA TYR A 25 2.17 8.96 -4.39
C TYR A 25 1.54 9.27 -5.76
N LYS A 26 0.62 10.24 -5.85
CA LYS A 26 -0.05 10.59 -7.10
C LYS A 26 0.96 10.91 -8.22
N GLY A 27 0.73 10.33 -9.40
CA GLY A 27 1.60 10.49 -10.56
C GLY A 27 2.80 9.54 -10.61
N LYS A 28 2.94 8.64 -9.62
CA LYS A 28 3.96 7.58 -9.60
C LYS A 28 3.30 6.20 -9.73
N TRP A 29 4.03 5.24 -10.28
CA TRP A 29 3.67 3.83 -10.14
C TRP A 29 3.93 3.38 -8.71
N VAL A 30 2.96 2.65 -8.14
CA VAL A 30 3.01 2.14 -6.76
C VAL A 30 2.71 0.65 -6.78
N LEU A 31 3.54 -0.13 -6.09
CA LEU A 31 3.33 -1.56 -5.85
C LEU A 31 3.14 -1.78 -4.35
N LEU A 32 1.98 -2.29 -3.95
CA LEU A 32 1.68 -2.68 -2.57
C LEU A 32 1.74 -4.20 -2.46
N PHE A 33 2.54 -4.69 -1.53
CA PHE A 33 2.67 -6.11 -1.22
C PHE A 33 2.52 -6.34 0.28
N PHE A 34 2.02 -7.52 0.65
CA PHE A 34 1.88 -7.94 2.03
C PHE A 34 2.70 -9.21 2.23
N TYR A 35 3.24 -9.38 3.44
CA TYR A 35 3.88 -10.61 3.88
C TYR A 35 3.37 -10.96 5.29
N PRO A 36 3.46 -12.24 5.73
CA PRO A 36 2.74 -12.70 6.91
C PRO A 36 3.22 -12.08 8.23
N LEU A 37 4.54 -12.06 8.45
CA LEU A 37 5.13 -11.59 9.70
C LEU A 37 6.63 -11.28 9.53
N ASP A 38 7.11 -10.27 10.25
CA ASP A 38 8.53 -9.96 10.38
C ASP A 38 9.31 -11.14 10.98
N PHE A 39 10.60 -11.28 10.61
CA PHE A 39 11.53 -12.27 11.17
C PHE A 39 11.13 -13.75 10.96
N THR A 40 10.42 -14.05 9.88
CA THR A 40 10.08 -15.44 9.47
C THR A 40 10.86 -15.86 8.22
N PRO A 41 11.23 -17.16 8.08
CA PRO A 41 11.77 -17.66 6.82
C PRO A 41 10.69 -17.64 5.73
N VAL A 42 11.13 -17.64 4.47
CA VAL A 42 10.27 -17.82 3.29
C VAL A 42 9.96 -19.30 3.08
#